data_AF-A0AAE3G4G7-F1
#
_entry.id   AF-A0AAE3G4G7-F1
#
_cell.length_a   1.000
_cell.length_b   1.000
_cell.length_c   1.000
_cell.angle_alpha   90.00
_cell.angle_beta   90.00
_cell.angle_gamma   90.00
#
_symmetry.space_group_name_H-M   'P 1'
#
loop_
_entity.id
_entity.type
_entity.pdbx_description
1 polymer ?
#
loop_
_entity_poly.entity_id
_entity_poly.type
_entity_poly.pdbx_seq_one_letter_code
_entity_poly.pdbx_strand_id
1 'polypeptide(L)' 'MGLSLNWLGAIFLWPGIAFMDWFSRTFPYVVIRYGFGFSAESYMFWAFVVSMAFWLTTLLLCLYALRTLMRRRRRTD' A
#
# COMPACT_ATOMS: atom_id res chain seq x y z
N MET A 1 6.24 11.69 23.43
CA MET A 1 5.08 12.05 22.57
C MET A 1 4.69 10.79 21.82
N GLY A 2 3.67 10.08 22.32
CA GLY A 2 3.22 8.84 21.68
C GLY A 2 2.64 9.16 20.31
N LEU A 3 3.07 8.44 19.26
CA LEU A 3 2.38 8.41 17.98
C LEU A 3 0.92 8.03 18.27
N SER A 4 -0.01 8.97 18.17
CA SER A 4 -1.42 8.65 18.38
C SER A 4 -1.82 7.59 17.35
N LEU A 5 -2.72 6.68 17.73
CA LEU A 5 -3.20 5.58 16.87
C LEU A 5 -3.56 6.04 15.44
N ASN A 6 -3.99 7.29 15.31
CA ASN A 6 -4.35 7.94 14.05
C ASN A 6 -3.17 8.05 13.06
N TRP A 7 -1.94 8.25 13.54
CA TRP A 7 -0.76 8.37 12.67
C TRP A 7 -0.33 7.02 12.11
N LEU A 8 -0.41 5.96 12.91
CA LEU A 8 -0.11 4.61 12.44
C LEU A 8 -1.15 4.18 11.38
N GLY A 9 -2.43 4.43 11.64
CA GLY A 9 -3.48 4.19 10.66
C GLY A 9 -3.24 4.95 9.35
N ALA A 10 -2.83 6.22 9.44
CA ALA A 10 -2.49 7.03 8.27
C ALA A 10 -1.31 6.46 7.47
N ILE A 11 -0.22 6.03 8.13
CA ILE A 11 0.93 5.41 7.45
C ILE A 11 0.53 4.10 6.79
N PHE A 12 -0.20 3.25 7.49
CA PHE A 12 -0.61 1.94 6.96
C PHE A 12 -1.54 2.07 5.77
N LEU A 13 -2.45 3.04 5.76
CA LEU A 13 -3.40 3.28 4.67
C LEU A 13 -2.90 4.21 3.56
N TRP A 14 -1.81 4.94 3.81
CA TRP A 14 -1.30 5.96 2.89
C TRP A 14 -1.12 5.47 1.45
N PRO A 15 -0.50 4.30 1.18
CA PRO A 15 -0.29 3.84 -0.19
C PRO A 15 -1.59 3.67 -0.96
N GLY A 16 -2.61 3.10 -0.32
CA GLY A 16 -3.92 2.93 -0.92
C GLY A 16 -4.67 4.24 -1.09
N ILE A 17 -4.63 5.15 -0.11
CA ILE A 17 -5.25 6.48 -0.23
C ILE A 17 -4.63 7.25 -1.41
N ALA A 18 -3.29 7.27 -1.50
CA ALA A 18 -2.58 7.92 -2.58
C ALA A 18 -2.92 7.31 -3.94
N PHE A 19 -3.02 5.98 -4.02
CA PHE A 19 -3.44 5.29 -5.23
C PHE A 19 -4.88 5.64 -5.61
N MET A 20 -5.82 5.62 -4.67
CA MET A 20 -7.22 5.93 -4.93
C MET A 20 -7.41 7.39 -5.39
N ASP A 21 -6.68 8.34 -4.79
CA ASP A 21 -6.67 9.74 -5.23
C ASP A 21 -6.13 9.86 -6.66
N TRP A 22 -4.97 9.28 -6.95
CA TRP A 22 -4.40 9.25 -8.30
C TRP A 22 -5.33 8.59 -9.32
N PHE A 23 -5.92 7.45 -8.98
CA PHE A 23 -6.81 6.68 -9.85
C PHE A 23 -8.07 7.48 -10.19
N SER A 24 -8.66 8.15 -9.20
CA SER A 24 -9.87 8.96 -9.39
C SER A 24 -9.65 10.14 -10.34
N ARG A 25 -8.46 10.75 -10.29
CA ARG A 25 -8.07 11.86 -11.17
C ARG A 25 -7.73 11.38 -12.58
N THR A 26 -7.12 10.21 -12.70
CA THR A 26 -6.66 9.67 -13.99
C THR A 26 -7.80 9.02 -14.76
N PHE A 27 -8.71 8.32 -14.07
CA PHE A 27 -9.79 7.55 -14.68
C PHE A 27 -11.16 7.88 -14.07
N PRO A 28 -11.62 9.14 -14.17
CA PRO A 28 -12.88 9.56 -13.55
C PRO A 28 -14.09 8.78 -14.09
N TYR A 29 -14.06 8.41 -15.38
CA TYR A 29 -15.12 7.60 -15.99
C TYR A 29 -15.26 6.21 -15.35
N VAL A 30 -14.16 5.61 -14.90
CA VAL A 30 -14.17 4.28 -14.26
C VAL A 30 -14.77 4.38 -12.86
N VAL A 31 -14.44 5.44 -12.11
CA VAL A 31 -15.05 5.74 -10.81
C VAL A 31 -16.57 5.92 -10.94
N ILE A 32 -17.02 6.68 -11.95
CA ILE A 32 -18.44 6.96 -12.18
C ILE A 32 -19.19 5.71 -12.66
N ARG A 33 -18.62 4.94 -13.59
CA ARG A 33 -19.31 3.79 -14.21
C ARG A 33 -19.34 2.53 -13.33
N TYR A 34 -18.27 2.27 -12.58
CA TYR A 34 -18.12 1.05 -11.79
C TYR A 34 -18.28 1.28 -10.28
N GLY A 35 -18.54 2.52 -9.85
CA GLY A 35 -18.71 2.85 -8.43
C GLY A 35 -17.44 2.68 -7.59
N PHE A 36 -16.28 2.55 -8.23
CA PHE A 36 -14.99 2.32 -7.58
C PHE A 36 -14.56 3.58 -6.83
N GLY A 37 -14.66 3.57 -5.49
CA GLY A 37 -14.38 4.76 -4.67
C GLY A 37 -15.45 5.85 -4.73
N PHE A 38 -16.65 5.54 -5.26
CA PHE A 38 -17.75 6.50 -5.36
C PHE A 38 -18.40 6.81 -4.01
N SER A 39 -18.48 5.80 -3.13
CA SER A 39 -18.85 5.99 -1.72
C SER A 39 -17.61 6.02 -0.82
N ALA A 40 -17.71 6.69 0.33
CA ALA A 40 -16.63 6.71 1.32
C ALA A 40 -16.24 5.29 1.78
N GLU A 41 -17.22 4.39 1.91
CA GLU A 41 -16.99 2.99 2.30
C GLU A 41 -16.22 2.21 1.23
N SER A 42 -16.63 2.35 -0.04
CA SER A 42 -15.92 1.76 -1.19
C SER A 42 -14.49 2.30 -1.29
N TYR A 43 -14.33 3.62 -1.09
CA TYR A 43 -13.02 4.26 -1.09
C TYR A 43 -12.10 3.67 -0.01
N MET A 44 -12.60 3.56 1.22
CA MET A 44 -11.83 3.01 2.35
C MET A 44 -11.51 1.53 2.17
N PHE A 45 -12.45 0.74 1.65
CA PHE A 45 -12.23 -0.67 1.34
C PHE A 45 -11.09 -0.84 0.33
N TRP A 46 -11.15 -0.14 -0.81
CA TRP A 46 -10.11 -0.26 -1.84
C TRP A 46 -8.78 0.32 -1.39
N ALA A 47 -8.77 1.42 -0.65
CA ALA A 47 -7.56 1.94 -0.02
C ALA A 47 -6.92 0.91 0.92
N PHE A 48 -7.72 0.16 1.69
CA PHE A 48 -7.20 -0.92 2.53
C PHE A 48 -6.61 -2.08 1.70
N VAL A 49 -7.33 -2.55 0.68
CA VAL A 49 -6.87 -3.65 -0.19
C VAL A 49 -5.54 -3.29 -0.87
N VAL A 50 -5.45 -2.09 -1.45
CA VAL A 50 -4.24 -1.62 -2.14
C VAL A 50 -3.08 -1.45 -1.17
N SER A 51 -3.33 -0.87 0.01
CA SER A 51 -2.31 -0.72 1.04
C SER A 51 -1.78 -2.07 1.51
N MET A 52 -2.67 -3.05 1.73
CA MET A 52 -2.27 -4.40 2.13
C MET A 52 -1.39 -5.06 1.06
N ALA A 53 -1.76 -4.96 -0.22
CA ALA A 53 -0.96 -5.48 -1.33
C ALA A 53 0.42 -4.81 -1.42
N PHE A 54 0.48 -3.48 -1.24
CA PHE A 54 1.73 -2.72 -1.22
C PHE A 54 2.66 -3.18 -0.10
N TRP A 55 2.17 -3.28 1.13
CA TRP A 55 2.99 -3.68 2.28
C TRP A 55 3.43 -5.14 2.19
N LEU A 56 2.56 -6.04 1.72
CA LEU A 56 2.91 -7.44 1.50
C LEU A 56 4.05 -7.55 0.47
N THR A 57 3.93 -6.83 -0.65
CA THR A 57 4.96 -6.84 -1.71
C THR A 57 6.28 -6.26 -1.19
N THR A 58 6.22 -5.16 -0.45
CA THR A 58 7.39 -4.54 0.18
C THR A 58 8.08 -5.51 1.14
N LEU A 59 7.32 -6.20 1.98
CA LEU A 59 7.85 -7.21 2.91
C LEU A 59 8.54 -8.36 2.14
N LEU A 60 7.90 -8.89 1.10
CA LEU A 60 8.47 -9.96 0.28
C LEU A 60 9.78 -9.53 -0.40
N LEU A 61 9.83 -8.31 -0.93
CA LEU A 61 11.04 -7.74 -1.53
C LEU A 61 12.16 -7.57 -0.50
N CYS A 62 11.84 -7.07 0.70
CA CYS A 62 12.81 -6.95 1.80
C CYS A 62 13.37 -8.33 2.20
N LEU A 63 12.50 -9.33 2.34
CA LEU A 63 12.92 -10.71 2.66
C LEU A 63 13.78 -11.31 1.54
N TYR A 64 13.43 -11.07 0.28
CA TYR A 64 14.20 -11.52 -0.87
C TYR A 64 15.58 -10.85 -0.91
N ALA A 65 15.65 -9.53 -0.71
CA ALA A 65 16.89 -8.77 -0.65
C ALA A 65 17.77 -9.26 0.51
N LEU A 66 17.20 -9.43 1.71
CA LEU A 66 17.92 -9.93 2.88
C LEU A 66 18.49 -11.33 2.63
N ARG A 67 17.69 -12.24 2.06
CA ARG A 67 18.16 -13.58 1.67
C ARG A 67 19.31 -13.52 0.68
N THR A 68 19.24 -12.62 -0.28
CA THR A 68 20.28 -12.41 -1.30
C THR A 68 21.57 -11.89 -0.67
N LEU A 69 21.48 -10.92 0.24
CA LEU A 69 22.62 -10.36 0.97
C LEU A 69 23.28 -11.40 1.89
N MET A 70 22.49 -12.17 2.63
CA MET A 70 23.01 -13.24 3.49
C MET A 70 23.73 -14.33 2.68
N ARG A 71 23.19 -14.71 1.52
CA ARG A 71 23.85 -15.65 0.60
C ARG A 71 25.17 -15.12 0.06
N ARG A 72 25.26 -13.82 -0.23
CA ARG A 72 26.50 -13.18 -0.68
C ARG A 72 27.56 -13.18 0.42
N ARG A 73 27.18 -12.82 1.65
CA ARG A 73 28.10 -12.79 2.80
C ARG A 73 28.71 -14.17 3.11
N ARG A 74 27.93 -15.24 3.02
CA ARG A 74 28.43 -16.61 3.20
C ARG A 74 29.38 -17.10 2.11
N ARG A 75 29.50 -16.42 0.97
CA ARG A 75 30.44 -16.77 -0.10
C ARG A 75 31.78 -16.03 0.00
N THR A 76 31.84 -14.98 0.83
CA THR A 76 33.03 -14.16 1.03
C THR A 76 33.81 -14.51 2.29
N ASP A 77 33.22 -15.32 3.19
CA ASP A 77 33.88 -15.96 4.33
C ASP A 77 34.28 -17.39 3.95
#